data_AF-A0A6J6B0F6-F1
#
_entry.id   AF-A0A6J6B0F6-F1
#
_cell.length_a   1.000
_cell.length_b   1.000
_cell.length_c   1.000
_cell.angle_alpha   90.00
_cell.angle_beta   90.00
_cell.angle_gamma   90.00
#
_symmetry.space_group_name_H-M   'P 1'
#
loop_
_entity.id
_entity.type
_entity.pdbx_description
1 polymer ?
#
loop_
_entity_poly.entity_id
_entity_poly.type
_entity_poly.pdbx_seq_one_letter_code
_entity_poly.pdbx_strand_id
1 'polypeptide(L)'
;MTQFSVDAAQVLAANSNIQSTIGRLRGEIDNLHAQLQGLQNSWQGVAANSFQELVSRWRVTESTVSDQLGQIGQALAHAATQYSDVESANTRLFS
;
A
#
# COMPACT_ATOMS: atom_id res chain seq x y z
N MET A 1 18.14 -13.43 28.22
CA MET A 1 16.75 -13.03 27.86
C MET A 1 16.82 -11.71 27.10
N THR A 2 16.94 -11.76 25.76
CA THR A 2 17.15 -10.54 24.93
C THR A 2 16.54 -10.61 23.52
N GLN A 3 15.79 -11.67 23.16
CA GLN A 3 15.33 -11.86 21.78
C GLN A 3 14.02 -11.12 21.45
N PHE A 4 13.01 -11.15 22.34
CA PHE A 4 11.68 -10.58 22.02
C PHE A 4 11.65 -9.07 21.71
N SER A 5 12.40 -8.25 22.44
CA SER A 5 12.38 -6.79 22.28
C SER A 5 13.05 -6.32 20.97
N VAL A 6 14.08 -7.05 20.52
CA VAL A 6 14.80 -6.75 19.26
C VAL A 6 13.92 -7.09 18.06
N ASP A 7 13.17 -8.20 18.12
CA ASP A 7 12.25 -8.61 17.06
C ASP A 7 11.09 -7.61 16.88
N ALA A 8 10.53 -7.08 17.98
CA ALA A 8 9.44 -6.10 17.92
C ALA A 8 9.86 -4.78 17.24
N ALA A 9 11.05 -4.25 17.56
CA ALA A 9 11.59 -3.06 16.91
C ALA A 9 11.82 -3.26 15.41
N GLN A 10 12.26 -4.45 14.99
CA GLN A 10 12.41 -4.79 13.58
C GLN A 10 11.06 -4.86 12.85
N VAL A 11 10.03 -5.44 13.46
CA VAL A 11 8.67 -5.50 12.88
C VAL A 11 8.09 -4.10 12.71
N LEU A 12 8.25 -3.22 13.70
CA LEU A 12 7.79 -1.83 13.61
C LEU A 12 8.51 -1.05 12.50
N ALA A 13 9.83 -1.20 12.40
CA ALA A 13 10.62 -0.58 11.33
C ALA A 13 10.22 -1.12 9.94
N ALA A 14 10.02 -2.43 9.82
CA ALA A 14 9.56 -3.07 8.59
C ALA A 14 8.16 -2.56 8.19
N ASN A 15 7.22 -2.47 9.14
CA ASN A 15 5.90 -1.90 8.91
C ASN A 15 6.00 -0.47 8.36
N SER A 16 6.77 0.41 9.01
CA SER A 16 6.97 1.80 8.54
C SER A 16 7.49 1.86 7.09
N ASN A 17 8.49 1.04 6.76
CA ASN A 17 9.05 0.96 5.41
C ASN A 17 8.02 0.47 4.38
N ILE A 18 7.18 -0.50 4.75
CA ILE A 18 6.13 -1.01 3.88
C ILE A 18 5.04 0.05 3.67
N GLN A 19 4.60 0.77 4.72
CA GLN A 19 3.63 1.87 4.58
C GLN A 19 4.14 2.97 3.65
N SER A 20 5.42 3.34 3.78
CA SER A 20 6.07 4.30 2.86
C SER A 20 6.06 3.80 1.41
N THR A 21 6.31 2.51 1.21
CA THR A 21 6.28 1.89 -0.13
C THR A 21 4.86 1.86 -0.71
N ILE A 22 3.84 1.54 0.10
CA ILE A 22 2.43 1.63 -0.29
C ILE A 22 2.07 3.06 -0.72
N GLY A 23 2.50 4.07 0.05
CA GLY A 23 2.27 5.48 -0.28
C GLY A 23 2.89 5.87 -1.63
N ARG A 24 4.13 5.47 -1.88
CA ARG A 24 4.79 5.70 -3.18
C ARG A 24 4.07 5.00 -4.33
N LEU A 25 3.67 3.73 -4.15
CA LEU A 25 2.93 3.00 -5.18
C LEU A 25 1.61 3.66 -5.53
N ARG A 26 0.86 4.16 -4.54
CA ARG A 26 -0.38 4.91 -4.79
C ARG A 26 -0.12 6.17 -5.62
N GLY A 27 0.92 6.94 -5.27
CA GLY A 27 1.29 8.12 -6.05
C GLY A 27 1.68 7.81 -7.50
N GLU A 28 2.40 6.71 -7.73
CA GLU A 28 2.74 6.26 -9.10
C GLU A 28 1.50 5.80 -9.89
N ILE A 29 0.55 5.14 -9.24
CA ILE A 29 -0.73 4.75 -9.84
C ILE A 29 -1.54 5.98 -10.25
N ASP A 30 -1.67 6.97 -9.37
CA ASP A 30 -2.37 8.23 -9.65
C ASP A 30 -1.71 8.98 -10.81
N ASN A 31 -0.37 9.00 -10.84
CA ASN A 31 0.39 9.62 -11.92
C ASN A 31 0.16 8.92 -13.26
N LEU A 32 0.24 7.58 -13.29
CA LEU A 32 -0.05 6.80 -14.50
C LEU A 32 -1.49 7.04 -14.98
N HIS A 33 -2.45 7.10 -14.07
CA HIS A 33 -3.84 7.41 -14.41
C HIS A 33 -3.98 8.78 -15.07
N ALA A 34 -3.33 9.82 -14.51
CA ALA A 34 -3.34 11.16 -15.08
C ALA A 34 -2.70 11.21 -16.48
N GLN A 35 -1.58 10.51 -16.69
CA GLN A 35 -0.92 10.40 -17.99
C GLN A 35 -1.84 9.72 -19.03
N LEU A 36 -2.52 8.65 -18.64
CA LEU A 36 -3.47 7.93 -19.51
C LEU A 36 -4.67 8.81 -19.89
N GLN A 37 -5.22 9.57 -18.94
CA GLN A 37 -6.28 10.55 -19.24
C GLN A 37 -5.79 11.67 -20.18
N GLY A 38 -4.57 12.16 -19.98
CA GLY A 38 -3.97 13.16 -20.86
C GLY A 38 -3.85 12.67 -22.31
N LEU A 39 -3.38 11.43 -22.49
CA LEU A 39 -3.28 10.79 -23.80
C LEU A 39 -4.65 10.54 -24.44
N GLN A 40 -5.67 10.19 -23.64
CA GLN A 40 -7.05 9.99 -24.12
C GLN A 40 -7.58 11.20 -24.87
N ASN A 41 -7.26 12.42 -24.39
CA ASN A 41 -7.70 13.67 -25.02
C ASN A 41 -6.97 13.95 -26.35
N SER A 42 -5.77 13.38 -26.54
CA SER A 42 -4.95 13.58 -27.73
C SER A 42 -5.25 12.60 -28.87
N TRP A 43 -5.79 11.42 -28.57
CA TRP A 43 -6.09 10.39 -29.56
C TRP A 43 -7.51 10.55 -30.09
N GLN A 44 -7.65 11.00 -31.35
CA GLN A 44 -8.92 11.14 -32.05
C GLN A 44 -9.04 10.10 -33.18
N GLY A 45 -10.27 9.66 -33.47
CA GLY A 45 -10.55 8.67 -34.53
C GLY A 45 -10.69 7.23 -34.01
N VAL A 46 -10.66 6.25 -34.91
CA VAL A 46 -11.01 4.84 -34.61
C VAL A 46 -10.07 4.19 -33.57
N ALA A 47 -8.81 4.62 -33.50
CA ALA A 47 -7.85 4.18 -32.48
C ALA A 47 -8.19 4.65 -31.06
N ALA A 48 -9.03 5.70 -30.93
CA ALA A 48 -9.46 6.21 -29.63
C ALA A 48 -10.33 5.20 -28.86
N ASN A 49 -11.15 4.40 -29.56
CA ASN A 49 -12.00 3.40 -28.92
C ASN A 49 -11.18 2.32 -28.20
N SER A 50 -10.17 1.76 -28.88
CA SER A 50 -9.28 0.74 -28.29
C SER A 50 -8.48 1.28 -27.11
N PHE A 51 -8.07 2.55 -27.17
CA PHE A 51 -7.38 3.20 -26.07
C PHE A 51 -8.31 3.46 -24.88
N GLN A 52 -9.53 3.93 -25.12
CA GLN A 52 -10.54 4.11 -24.08
C GLN A 52 -10.88 2.79 -23.37
N GLU A 53 -10.98 1.69 -24.11
CA GLU A 53 -11.17 0.38 -23.53
C GLU A 53 -9.98 -0.05 -22.67
N LEU A 54 -8.75 0.21 -23.12
CA LEU A 54 -7.54 -0.04 -22.33
C LEU A 54 -7.52 0.77 -21.03
N VAL A 55 -7.85 2.06 -21.08
CA VAL A 55 -7.94 2.95 -19.91
C VAL A 55 -9.04 2.48 -18.95
N SER A 56 -10.18 2.01 -19.47
CA SER A 56 -11.26 1.44 -18.66
C SER A 56 -10.82 0.17 -17.92
N ARG A 57 -10.13 -0.76 -18.61
CA ARG A 57 -9.55 -1.95 -17.97
C ARG A 57 -8.53 -1.57 -16.91
N TRP A 58 -7.67 -0.58 -17.19
CA TRP A 58 -6.71 -0.07 -16.22
C TRP A 58 -7.37 0.43 -14.95
N ARG A 59 -8.48 1.18 -15.03
CA ARG A 59 -9.23 1.64 -13.84
C ARG A 59 -9.67 0.51 -12.91
N VAL A 60 -10.08 -0.62 -13.49
CA VAL A 60 -10.47 -1.80 -12.71
C VAL A 60 -9.24 -2.39 -11.99
N THR A 61 -8.11 -2.48 -12.69
CA THR A 61 -6.84 -2.93 -12.11
C THR A 61 -6.37 -1.98 -11.00
N GLU A 62 -6.40 -0.67 -11.23
CA GLU A 62 -6.08 0.37 -10.24
C GLU A 62 -6.89 0.20 -8.96
N SER A 63 -8.23 0.06 -9.07
CA SER A 63 -9.09 -0.16 -7.91
C SER A 63 -8.68 -1.40 -7.13
N THR A 64 -8.42 -2.50 -7.85
CA THR A 64 -8.01 -3.78 -7.25
C THR A 64 -6.67 -3.65 -6.51
N VAL A 65 -5.70 -2.96 -7.11
CA VAL A 65 -4.39 -2.71 -6.48
C VAL A 65 -4.55 -1.81 -5.26
N SER A 66 -5.35 -0.75 -5.33
CA SER A 66 -5.62 0.13 -4.20
C SER A 66 -6.23 -0.63 -3.01
N ASP A 67 -7.19 -1.51 -3.27
CA ASP A 67 -7.83 -2.36 -2.26
C ASP A 67 -6.82 -3.32 -1.62
N GLN A 68 -6.00 -3.99 -2.43
CA GLN A 68 -4.95 -4.90 -1.95
C GLN A 68 -3.90 -4.17 -1.10
N LEU A 69 -3.43 -3.00 -1.55
CA LEU A 69 -2.51 -2.17 -0.78
C LEU A 69 -3.14 -1.69 0.54
N GLY A 70 -4.44 -1.39 0.54
CA GLY A 70 -5.20 -1.07 1.74
C GLY A 70 -5.25 -2.23 2.74
N GLN A 71 -5.55 -3.44 2.26
CA GLN A 71 -5.59 -4.65 3.09
C GLN A 71 -4.22 -4.96 3.71
N ILE A 72 -3.15 -4.87 2.92
CA ILE A 72 -1.77 -5.05 3.42
C ILE A 72 -1.46 -4.00 4.49
N GLY A 73 -1.79 -2.73 4.22
CA GLY A 73 -1.54 -1.64 5.16
C GLY A 73 -2.26 -1.84 6.49
N GLN A 74 -3.52 -2.27 6.46
CA GLN A 74 -4.31 -2.56 7.66
C GLN A 74 -3.76 -3.76 8.43
N ALA A 75 -3.47 -4.88 7.75
CA ALA A 75 -2.95 -6.09 8.37
C ALA A 75 -1.62 -5.82 9.11
N LEU A 76 -0.73 -5.03 8.51
CA LEU A 76 0.55 -4.67 9.13
C LEU A 76 0.39 -3.69 10.30
N ALA A 77 -0.55 -2.74 10.21
CA ALA A 77 -0.87 -1.84 11.32
C ALA A 77 -1.45 -2.61 12.53
N HIS A 78 -2.32 -3.59 12.27
CA HIS A 78 -2.83 -4.48 13.30
C HIS A 78 -1.72 -5.31 13.95
N ALA A 79 -0.84 -5.92 13.15
CA ALA A 79 0.30 -6.67 13.65
C ALA A 79 1.22 -5.79 14.52
N ALA A 80 1.56 -4.58 14.05
CA ALA A 80 2.39 -3.63 14.77
C ALA A 80 1.80 -3.25 16.15
N THR A 81 0.49 -3.00 16.21
CA THR A 81 -0.22 -2.68 17.47
C THR A 81 -0.16 -3.86 18.43
N GLN A 82 -0.45 -5.07 17.95
CA GLN A 82 -0.46 -6.26 18.78
C GLN A 82 0.93 -6.59 19.36
N TYR A 83 2.01 -6.38 18.60
CA TYR A 83 3.36 -6.53 19.12
C TYR A 83 3.69 -5.51 20.21
N SER A 84 3.27 -4.24 20.04
CA SER A 84 3.45 -3.20 21.06
C SER A 84 2.73 -3.52 22.36
N ASP A 85 1.51 -4.05 22.28
CA ASP A 85 0.71 -4.42 23.44
C ASP A 85 1.32 -5.59 24.21
N VAL A 86 1.81 -6.62 23.50
CA VAL A 86 2.49 -7.77 24.10
C VAL A 86 3.76 -7.34 24.84
N GLU A 87 4.58 -6.47 24.25
CA GLU A 87 5.79 -5.95 24.91
C GLU A 87 5.45 -5.14 26.17
N SER A 88 4.41 -4.31 26.10
CA SER A 88 3.93 -3.53 27.24
C SER A 88 3.37 -4.41 28.37
N ALA A 89 2.75 -5.54 28.02
CA ALA A 89 2.29 -6.53 29.00
C ALA A 89 3.47 -7.27 29.65
N ASN A 90 4.46 -7.70 28.86
CA ASN A 90 5.66 -8.37 29.37
C ASN A 90 6.47 -7.44 30.29
N THR A 91 6.64 -6.16 29.92
CA THR A 91 7.36 -5.19 30.75
C THR A 91 6.72 -5.03 32.13
N ARG A 92 5.38 -5.00 32.18
CA ARG A 92 4.62 -4.92 33.45
C ARG A 92 4.70 -6.18 34.30
N LEU A 93 4.93 -7.35 33.70
CA LEU A 93 5.08 -8.62 34.41
C LEU A 93 6.41 -8.71 35.17
N PHE A 94 7.43 -7.98 34.72
CA PHE A 94 8.77 -7.97 35.31
C PHE A 94 9.13 -6.67 36.05
N SER A 95 8.17 -5.74 36.20
CA SER A 95 8.27 -4.52 37.02
C SER A 95 7.60 -4.71 38.38
#